data_AF-A0A1I2G4I6-F1
#
_entry.id   AF-A0A1I2G4I6-F1
#
_cell.length_a   1.000
_cell.length_b   1.000
_cell.length_c   1.000
_cell.angle_alpha   90.00
_cell.angle_beta   90.00
_cell.angle_gamma   90.00
#
_symmetry.space_group_name_H-M   'P 1'
#
loop_
_entity.id
_entity.type
_entity.pdbx_description
1 polymer ?
#
loop_
_entity_poly.entity_id
_entity_poly.type
_entity_poly.pdbx_seq_one_letter_code
_entity_poly.pdbx_strand_id
1 'polypeptide(L)' 'MPLISHWGGPRHGEVDEVPAEQLETSVLVYDGPRWFGVYERFEPRQLQETSRGPAEVWVVRE' A
#
# COMPACT_ATOMS: atom_id res chain seq x y z
N MET A 1 3.91 -6.92 11.70
CA MET A 1 3.56 -6.87 10.27
C MET A 1 4.04 -5.53 9.73
N PRO A 2 4.73 -5.47 8.57
CA PRO A 2 5.18 -4.19 8.00
C PRO A 2 4.03 -3.21 7.74
N LEU A 3 4.32 -1.92 7.81
CA LEU A 3 3.37 -0.86 7.47
C LEU A 3 3.51 -0.46 6.01
N ILE A 4 2.38 -0.21 5.35
CA ILE A 4 2.32 0.40 4.02
C ILE A 4 1.48 1.68 4.03
N SER A 5 1.82 2.62 3.16
CA SER A 5 1.10 3.87 2.90
C SER A 5 0.57 3.86 1.48
N HIS A 6 -0.74 3.99 1.33
CA HIS A 6 -1.40 3.98 0.02
C HIS A 6 -1.34 5.37 -0.61
N TRP A 7 -0.73 5.46 -1.79
CA TRP A 7 -0.63 6.70 -2.55
C TRP A 7 -1.46 6.62 -3.84
N GLY A 8 -2.66 7.19 -3.76
CA GLY A 8 -3.60 7.32 -4.87
C GLY A 8 -4.74 6.32 -4.76
N GLY A 9 -5.69 6.42 -5.68
CA GLY A 9 -6.85 5.53 -5.72
C GLY A 9 -7.77 5.65 -4.50
N PRO A 10 -8.66 4.67 -4.30
CA PRO A 10 -9.70 4.71 -3.26
C PRO A 10 -9.18 4.77 -1.82
N ARG A 11 -7.97 4.23 -1.55
CA ARG A 11 -7.36 4.18 -0.21
C ARG A 11 -6.30 5.26 0.02
N HIS A 12 -6.23 6.30 -0.82
CA HIS A 12 -5.17 7.32 -0.70
C HIS A 12 -5.05 7.89 0.73
N GLY A 13 -3.86 7.83 1.31
CA GLY A 13 -3.55 8.31 2.66
C GLY A 13 -3.80 7.28 3.78
N GLU A 14 -4.36 6.11 3.46
CA GLU A 14 -4.55 5.04 4.44
C GLU A 14 -3.24 4.29 4.70
N VAL A 15 -3.01 3.94 5.97
CA VAL A 15 -1.83 3.20 6.43
C VAL A 15 -2.27 1.87 7.04
N ASP A 16 -1.80 0.78 6.45
CA ASP A 16 -2.18 -0.58 6.82
C ASP A 16 -1.00 -1.43 7.27
N GLU A 17 -1.28 -2.39 8.14
CA GLU A 17 -0.36 -3.49 8.47
C GLU A 17 -0.61 -4.66 7.53
N VAL A 18 0.41 -5.03 6.75
CA VAL A 18 0.32 -6.10 5.75
C VAL A 18 1.32 -7.21 6.12
N PRO A 19 0.94 -8.49 6.07
CA PRO A 19 1.87 -9.60 6.26
C PRO A 19 3.06 -9.52 5.29
N ALA A 20 4.27 -9.82 5.77
CA ALA A 20 5.48 -9.70 4.95
C ALA A 20 5.41 -10.57 3.69
N GLU A 21 4.77 -11.73 3.78
CA GLU A 21 4.58 -12.69 2.69
C GLU A 21 3.71 -12.10 1.57
N GLN A 22 2.77 -11.20 1.88
CA GLN A 22 1.98 -10.50 0.86
C GLN A 22 2.81 -9.41 0.17
N LEU A 23 3.79 -8.82 0.86
CA LEU A 23 4.69 -7.82 0.28
C LEU A 23 5.76 -8.43 -0.63
N GLU A 24 6.00 -9.73 -0.57
CA GLU A 24 6.83 -10.43 -1.56
C GLU A 24 6.16 -10.45 -2.95
N THR A 25 4.84 -10.25 -3.00
CA THR A 25 4.13 -10.07 -4.26
C THR A 25 4.40 -8.68 -4.84
N SER A 26 4.33 -8.55 -6.17
CA SER A 26 4.51 -7.24 -6.83
C SER A 26 3.28 -6.34 -6.73
N VAL A 27 2.13 -6.86 -6.27
CA VAL A 27 0.85 -6.14 -6.25
C VAL A 27 -0.02 -6.51 -5.05
N LEU A 28 -0.68 -5.53 -4.46
CA LEU A 28 -1.74 -5.70 -3.47
C LEU A 28 -3.08 -5.40 -4.11
N VAL A 29 -4.07 -6.26 -3.89
CA VAL A 29 -5.42 -6.10 -4.42
C VAL A 29 -6.40 -5.98 -3.27
N TYR A 30 -7.19 -4.91 -3.31
CA TYR A 30 -8.26 -4.65 -2.35
C TYR A 30 -9.60 -4.67 -3.06
N ASP A 31 -10.53 -5.47 -2.55
CA ASP A 31 -11.91 -5.49 -2.99
C ASP A 31 -12.76 -4.55 -2.11
N GLY A 32 -13.46 -3.63 -2.75
CA GLY A 32 -14.45 -2.76 -2.13
C GLY A 32 -15.84 -3.00 -2.69
N PRO A 33 -16.91 -2.48 -2.06
CA PRO A 33 -18.30 -2.74 -2.50
C PRO A 33 -18.62 -2.33 -3.94
N ARG A 34 -17.84 -1.39 -4.51
CA ARG A 34 -18.06 -0.84 -5.86
C ARG A 34 -16.76 -0.62 -6.64
N TRP A 35 -15.63 -1.15 -6.17
CA TRP A 35 -14.33 -0.87 -6.75
C TRP A 35 -13.33 -2.00 -6.44
N PHE A 36 -12.31 -2.13 -7.29
CA PHE A 36 -11.11 -2.91 -7.00
C PHE A 36 -9.91 -1.97 -7.06
N GLY A 37 -9.10 -1.98 -6.01
CA GLY A 37 -7.90 -1.16 -5.89
C GLY A 37 -6.69 -2.03 -6.02
N VAL A 38 -5.95 -1.87 -7.11
CA VAL A 38 -4.67 -2.55 -7.31
C VAL A 38 -3.57 -1.55 -6.99
N TYR A 39 -2.67 -1.95 -6.10
CA TYR A 39 -1.54 -1.14 -5.67
C TYR A 39 -0.25 -1.90 -5.97
N GLU A 40 0.76 -1.19 -6.42
CA GLU A 40 2.10 -1.72 -6.62
C GLU A 40 3.11 -0.99 -5.75
N ARG A 41 4.21 -1.68 -5.45
CA ARG A 41 5.30 -1.08 -4.70
C ARG A 41 5.84 0.11 -5.48
N PHE A 42 5.98 1.25 -4.82
CA PHE A 42 6.63 2.39 -5.43
C PHE A 42 8.12 2.08 -5.66
N GLU A 43 8.61 2.29 -6.88
CA GLU A 43 10.01 2.12 -7.23
C GLU A 43 10.65 3.46 -7.64
N PRO A 44 11.79 3.86 -7.04
CA PRO A 44 12.55 3.13 -6.02
C PRO A 44 11.80 3.05 -4.69
N ARG A 45 11.95 1.94 -3.95
CA ARG A 45 11.32 1.76 -2.62
C ARG A 45 11.48 2.99 -1.73
N GLN A 46 10.35 3.54 -1.29
CA GLN A 46 10.29 4.69 -0.38
C GLN A 46 9.60 4.32 0.93
N LEU A 47 10.10 4.92 2.03
CA LEU A 47 9.44 4.90 3.33
C LEU A 47 8.95 6.32 3.64
N GLN A 48 7.73 6.42 4.17
CA GLN A 48 7.12 7.64 4.65
C GLN A 48 6.90 7.54 6.15
N GLU A 49 7.27 8.58 6.90
CA GLU A 49 6.94 8.68 8.32
C GLU A 49 5.42 8.86 8.51
N THR A 50 4.83 8.07 9.40
CA THR A 50 3.40 8.14 9.74
C THR A 50 3.25 8.16 11.27
N SER A 51 2.05 8.46 11.76
CA SER A 51 1.75 8.38 13.20
C SER A 51 1.90 6.97 13.79
N ARG A 52 1.92 5.94 12.94
CA ARG A 52 2.14 4.53 13.32
C ARG A 52 3.59 4.07 13.17
N GLY A 53 4.47 4.92 12.64
CA GLY A 53 5.85 4.60 12.29
C GLY A 53 6.12 4.66 10.78
N PRO A 54 7.33 4.30 10.34
CA PRO A 54 7.69 4.33 8.92
C PRO A 54 6.90 3.28 8.14
N ALA A 55 6.25 3.72 7.06
CA ALA A 55 5.43 2.90 6.18
C ALA A 55 5.95 2.93 4.74
N GLU A 56 5.99 1.79 4.08
CA GLU A 56 6.41 1.68 2.68
C GLU A 56 5.34 2.25 1.74
N VAL A 57 5.76 3.04 0.74
CA VAL A 57 4.82 3.66 -0.21
C VAL A 57 4.39 2.64 -1.27
N TRP A 58 3.07 2.47 -1.40
CA TRP A 58 2.43 1.66 -2.45
C TRP A 58 1.50 2.55 -3.26
N VAL A 59 1.71 2.61 -4.57
CA VAL A 59 0.96 3.51 -5.47
C VAL A 59 -0.15 2.77 -6.18
N VAL A 60 -1.27 3.45 -6.44
CA VAL A 60 -2.35 2.88 -7.25
C VAL A 60 -1.84 2.60 -8.68
N ARG A 61 -2.21 1.45 -9.22
CA ARG A 61 -2.01 1.11 -10.62
C ARG A 61 -3.26 1.50 -11.40
N GLU A 62 -3.09 2.35 -12.43
CA GLU A 62 -4.16 2.72 -13.38
C GLU A 62 -4.52 1.58 -14.34
#